data_AF-A0A661HIT4-F1
#
_entry.id   AF-A0A661HIT4-F1
#
_cell.length_a   1.000
_cell.length_b   1.000
_cell.length_c   1.000
_cell.angle_alpha   90.00
_cell.angle_beta   90.00
_cell.angle_gamma   90.00
#
_symmetry.space_group_name_H-M   'P 1'
#
loop_
_entity.id
_entity.type
_entity.pdbx_description
1 polymer ?
#
loop_
_entity_poly.entity_id
_entity_poly.type
_entity_poly.pdbx_seq_one_letter_code
_entity_poly.pdbx_strand_id
1 'polypeptide(L)'
;MSSCNIPIDSFQTVDGSLNVSEKYAQLMQDSMGEDSLYTRAKDTMFVQFDNLNLTAEEKAKVVSESIVAMTVQLSGAAMQTALAWETGERDGAYNLAQVKAQTELVQAQFVKTEEEICSTIKKTELTCAQITATISATFRENGVPTAYEADGCRPTALDETGLKFHQTKQVEAATYQAFADAFRKSGVVQIGTDISDTVTKGLSGDEEGYTHQQILNAERQRVAYEDSKRNHAANSASQMIGQLLSSETLSTSNEQDVQRWREAVDFLNTSHSSTDLP
;
A
#
# COMPACT_ATOMS: atom_id res chain seq x y z
N MET A 1 21.99 11.75 16.78
CA MET A 1 21.16 12.24 17.89
C MET A 1 21.86 13.44 18.48
N SER A 2 21.63 14.64 17.95
CA SER A 2 22.20 15.88 18.52
C SER A 2 21.22 16.41 19.56
N SER A 3 21.67 16.50 20.81
CA SER A 3 20.92 17.09 21.91
C SER A 3 20.81 18.60 21.72
N CYS A 4 19.61 19.09 21.38
CA CYS A 4 19.29 20.51 21.40
C CYS A 4 19.00 20.94 22.84
N ASN A 5 20.03 21.37 23.56
CA ASN A 5 19.90 22.02 24.85
C ASN A 5 20.43 23.44 24.70
N ILE A 6 19.54 24.39 24.43
CA ILE A 6 19.87 25.81 24.40
C ILE A 6 19.32 26.41 25.69
N PRO A 7 20.17 26.93 26.59
CA PRO A 7 19.71 27.54 27.83
C PRO A 7 18.97 28.85 27.51
N ILE A 8 17.79 28.99 28.09
CA ILE A 8 16.98 30.21 28.02
C ILE A 8 17.34 31.05 29.24
N ASP A 9 17.99 32.19 29.02
CA ASP A 9 18.34 33.13 30.08
C ASP A 9 17.07 33.76 30.67
N SER A 10 16.93 33.69 31.99
CA SER A 10 15.81 34.26 32.72
C SER A 10 15.89 35.79 32.77
N PHE A 11 14.77 36.43 32.43
CA PHE A 11 14.61 37.89 32.34
C PHE A 11 14.77 38.61 33.69
N GLN A 12 15.47 39.75 33.70
CA GLN A 12 15.42 40.73 34.79
C GLN A 12 14.55 41.92 34.38
N THR A 13 13.54 42.21 35.19
CA THR A 13 12.71 43.41 35.07
C THR A 13 13.55 44.64 35.38
N VAL A 14 13.68 45.56 34.43
CA VAL A 14 14.22 46.89 34.70
C VAL A 14 13.10 47.71 35.34
N ASP A 15 13.29 48.06 36.60
CA ASP A 15 12.35 48.84 37.40
C ASP A 15 12.28 50.27 36.85
N GLY A 16 11.19 50.60 36.14
CA GLY A 16 11.00 51.89 35.48
C GLY A 16 10.30 52.88 36.39
N SER A 17 11.02 53.51 37.32
CA SER A 17 10.49 54.65 38.08
C SER A 17 10.39 55.88 37.17
N LEU A 18 9.18 56.43 37.01
CA LEU A 18 8.90 57.65 36.24
C LEU A 18 9.73 58.83 36.78
N ASN A 19 10.70 59.33 36.01
CA ASN A 19 11.59 60.43 36.43
C ASN A 19 11.26 61.73 35.68
N VAL A 20 9.97 62.08 35.69
CA VAL A 20 9.40 63.24 35.00
C VAL A 20 10.04 64.56 35.45
N SER A 21 10.45 64.66 36.72
CA SER A 21 11.04 65.87 37.30
C SER A 21 12.37 66.26 36.66
N GLU A 22 13.20 65.28 36.31
CA GLU A 22 14.54 65.53 35.76
C GLU A 22 14.45 65.97 34.29
N LYS A 23 13.57 65.33 33.50
CA LYS A 23 13.27 65.72 32.12
C LYS A 23 12.57 67.08 32.05
N TYR A 24 11.66 67.36 32.97
CA TYR A 24 11.01 68.67 33.09
C TYR A 24 12.03 69.77 33.39
N ALA A 25 12.95 69.54 34.34
CA ALA A 25 14.01 70.48 34.66
C ALA A 25 14.93 70.75 33.46
N GLN A 26 15.28 69.71 32.71
CA GLN A 26 16.10 69.82 31.50
C GLN A 26 15.39 70.61 30.39
N LEU A 27 14.12 70.31 30.10
CA LEU A 27 13.33 71.05 29.11
C LEU A 27 13.10 72.52 29.52
N MET A 28 12.90 72.80 30.81
CA MET A 28 12.78 74.16 31.32
C MET A 28 14.10 74.93 31.23
N GLN A 29 15.23 74.27 31.48
CA GLN A 29 16.55 74.87 31.36
C GLN A 29 16.90 75.18 29.89
N ASP A 30 16.63 74.25 28.98
CA ASP A 30 16.86 74.44 27.53
C ASP A 30 15.94 75.54 26.95
N SER A 31 14.71 75.62 27.44
CA SER A 31 13.75 76.65 27.01
C SER A 31 13.94 78.01 27.69
N MET A 32 14.87 78.14 28.64
CA MET A 32 15.32 79.40 29.27
C MET A 32 16.79 79.74 28.97
N GLY A 33 17.50 78.94 28.17
CA GLY A 33 18.89 79.13 27.81
C GLY A 33 19.18 80.41 26.99
N GLU A 34 20.47 80.63 26.70
CA GLU A 34 20.99 81.85 26.07
C GLU A 34 20.38 82.16 24.68
N ASP A 35 19.92 81.12 23.98
CA ASP A 35 19.26 81.20 22.67
C ASP A 35 17.73 80.96 22.71
N SER A 36 17.16 80.98 23.90
CA SER A 36 15.77 80.59 24.12
C SER A 36 14.74 81.55 23.55
N LEU A 37 13.53 81.02 23.34
CA LEU A 37 12.34 81.81 22.97
C LEU A 37 12.07 82.93 23.98
N TYR A 38 12.43 82.71 25.26
CA TYR A 38 12.32 83.69 26.32
C TYR A 38 13.27 84.88 26.11
N THR A 39 14.56 84.64 25.83
CA THR A 39 15.54 85.70 25.55
C THR A 39 15.15 86.48 24.30
N ARG A 40 14.72 85.80 23.24
CA ARG A 40 14.26 86.45 22.00
C ARG A 40 12.98 87.25 22.18
N ALA A 41 12.01 86.75 22.96
CA ALA A 41 10.78 87.48 23.27
C ALA A 41 11.07 88.72 24.11
N LYS A 42 11.95 88.59 25.12
CA LYS A 42 12.43 89.69 25.95
C LYS A 42 13.10 90.78 25.11
N ASP A 43 14.04 90.41 24.24
CA ASP A 43 14.78 91.36 23.40
C ASP A 43 13.87 92.03 22.36
N THR A 44 12.94 91.28 21.77
CA THR A 44 11.93 91.84 20.84
C THR A 44 11.00 92.82 21.54
N MET A 45 10.57 92.51 22.77
CA MET A 45 9.76 93.41 23.59
C MET A 45 10.52 94.69 23.94
N PHE A 46 11.79 94.60 24.33
CA PHE A 46 12.62 95.78 24.59
C PHE A 46 12.77 96.67 23.35
N VAL A 47 13.03 96.09 22.18
CA VAL A 47 13.11 96.85 20.91
C VAL A 47 11.78 97.51 20.55
N GLN A 48 10.63 96.87 20.80
CA GLN A 48 9.32 97.49 20.57
C GLN A 48 9.00 98.58 21.60
N PHE A 49 9.43 98.43 22.86
CA PHE A 49 9.25 99.44 23.90
C PHE A 49 10.15 100.66 23.72
N ASP A 50 11.30 100.55 23.07
CA ASP A 50 12.12 101.70 22.72
C ASP A 50 11.49 102.55 21.59
N ASN A 51 10.65 101.93 20.76
CA ASN A 51 9.90 102.62 19.70
C ASN A 51 8.56 103.21 20.16
N LEU A 52 8.10 102.91 21.38
CA LEU A 52 6.83 103.37 21.95
C LEU A 52 7.10 104.26 23.17
N ASN A 53 6.46 105.43 23.21
CA ASN A 53 6.64 106.42 24.29
C ASN A 53 5.85 106.05 25.58
N LEU A 54 6.02 104.81 26.04
CA LEU A 54 5.39 104.27 27.25
C LEU A 54 6.16 104.67 28.50
N THR A 55 5.44 104.89 29.60
CA THR A 55 6.06 105.15 30.90
C THR A 55 6.76 103.89 31.43
N ALA A 56 7.76 104.06 32.30
CA ALA A 56 8.51 102.94 32.86
C ALA A 56 7.61 101.92 33.60
N GLU A 57 6.52 102.41 34.18
CA GLU A 57 5.55 101.60 34.93
C GLU A 57 4.69 100.74 34.00
N GLU A 58 4.27 101.27 32.84
CA GLU A 58 3.52 100.53 31.81
C GLU A 58 4.39 99.48 31.13
N LYS A 59 5.67 99.80 30.85
CA LYS A 59 6.64 98.84 30.32
C LYS A 59 6.86 97.66 31.28
N ALA A 60 7.07 97.93 32.57
CA ALA A 60 7.26 96.90 33.58
C ALA A 60 6.01 96.01 33.73
N LYS A 61 4.80 96.59 33.67
CA LYS A 61 3.55 95.85 33.75
C LYS A 61 3.38 94.88 32.57
N VAL A 62 3.54 95.36 31.33
CA VAL A 62 3.38 94.51 30.13
C VAL A 62 4.44 93.41 30.10
N VAL A 63 5.69 93.73 30.46
CA VAL A 63 6.78 92.72 30.58
C VAL A 63 6.45 91.68 31.65
N SER A 64 5.95 92.09 32.81
CA SER A 64 5.61 91.15 33.89
C SER A 64 4.45 90.23 33.52
N GLU A 65 3.39 90.76 32.91
CA GLU A 65 2.22 89.98 32.49
C GLU A 65 2.58 89.01 31.36
N SER A 66 3.41 89.44 30.39
CA SER A 66 3.83 88.59 29.28
C SER A 66 4.83 87.50 29.70
N ILE A 67 5.78 87.81 30.60
CA ILE A 67 6.69 86.83 31.20
C ILE A 67 5.89 85.79 31.97
N VAL A 68 4.95 86.21 32.83
CA VAL A 68 4.12 85.26 33.60
C VAL A 68 3.30 84.36 32.67
N ALA A 69 2.68 84.92 31.62
CA ALA A 69 1.91 84.14 30.65
C ALA A 69 2.79 83.13 29.89
N MET A 70 3.97 83.55 29.42
CA MET A 70 4.93 82.66 28.75
C MET A 70 5.44 81.58 29.69
N THR A 71 5.80 81.91 30.93
CA THR A 71 6.28 80.93 31.92
C THR A 71 5.23 79.87 32.23
N VAL A 72 3.95 80.26 32.37
CA VAL A 72 2.85 79.30 32.59
C VAL A 72 2.66 78.39 31.38
N GLN A 73 2.68 78.94 30.16
CA GLN A 73 2.51 78.17 28.94
C GLN A 73 3.69 77.21 28.67
N LEU A 74 4.92 77.68 28.90
CA LEU A 74 6.14 76.90 28.73
C LEU A 74 6.20 75.74 29.74
N SER A 75 5.86 76.01 31.00
CA SER A 75 5.81 74.99 32.06
C SER A 75 4.76 73.92 31.74
N GLY A 76 3.57 74.31 31.27
CA GLY A 76 2.53 73.38 30.86
C GLY A 76 2.94 72.50 29.67
N ALA A 77 3.58 73.09 28.65
CA ALA A 77 4.06 72.36 27.48
C ALA A 77 5.23 71.42 27.82
N ALA A 78 6.22 71.90 28.59
CA ALA A 78 7.36 71.10 29.03
C ALA A 78 6.93 69.90 29.89
N MET A 79 5.95 70.08 30.77
CA MET A 79 5.39 69.00 31.58
C MET A 79 4.65 67.96 30.72
N GLN A 80 3.87 68.38 29.73
CA GLN A 80 3.21 67.44 28.81
C GLN A 80 4.21 66.66 27.95
N THR A 81 5.27 67.30 27.45
CA THR A 81 6.31 66.62 26.67
C THR A 81 7.13 65.66 27.53
N ALA A 82 7.53 66.08 28.73
CA ALA A 82 8.24 65.21 29.68
C ALA A 82 7.40 63.98 30.04
N LEU A 83 6.10 64.16 30.31
CA LEU A 83 5.19 63.05 30.58
C LEU A 83 5.08 62.11 29.37
N ALA A 84 4.95 62.65 28.16
CA ALA A 84 4.86 61.86 26.93
C ALA A 84 6.13 61.04 26.68
N TRP A 85 7.31 61.62 26.89
CA TRP A 85 8.60 60.92 26.76
C TRP A 85 8.75 59.80 27.78
N GLU A 86 8.45 60.06 29.05
CA GLU A 86 8.53 59.06 30.11
C GLU A 86 7.52 57.92 29.91
N THR A 87 6.30 58.22 29.44
CA THR A 87 5.35 57.16 29.07
C THR A 87 5.83 56.35 27.86
N GLY A 88 6.46 56.99 26.87
CA GLY A 88 7.01 56.34 25.70
C GLY A 88 8.23 55.45 26.01
N GLU A 89 9.13 55.89 26.90
CA GLU A 89 10.28 55.10 27.34
C GLU A 89 9.83 53.88 28.16
N ARG A 90 8.88 54.05 29.09
CA ARG A 90 8.31 52.95 29.88
C ARG A 90 7.61 51.92 28.98
N ASP A 91 6.72 52.37 28.11
CA ASP A 91 5.92 51.49 27.26
C ASP A 91 6.77 50.89 26.12
N GLY A 92 7.82 51.60 25.66
CA GLY A 92 8.77 51.14 24.67
C GLY A 92 9.57 49.91 25.13
N ALA A 93 10.04 49.91 26.38
CA ALA A 93 10.71 48.75 26.97
C ALA A 93 9.78 47.54 27.07
N TYR A 94 8.53 47.75 27.49
CA TYR A 94 7.53 46.69 27.57
C TYR A 94 7.16 46.13 26.19
N ASN A 95 6.91 47.00 25.21
CA ASN A 95 6.61 46.59 23.83
C ASN A 95 7.76 45.81 23.21
N LEU A 96 9.01 46.23 23.42
CA LEU A 96 10.18 45.50 22.93
C LEU A 96 10.27 44.10 23.56
N ALA A 97 10.01 43.98 24.87
CA ALA A 97 9.99 42.69 25.56
C ALA A 97 8.85 41.79 25.02
N GLN A 98 7.68 42.35 24.79
CA GLN A 98 6.54 41.62 24.22
C GLN A 98 6.84 41.12 22.81
N VAL A 99 7.42 41.96 21.94
CA VAL A 99 7.81 41.58 20.58
C VAL A 99 8.88 40.49 20.59
N LYS A 100 9.86 40.57 21.49
CA LYS A 100 10.88 39.51 21.64
C LYS A 100 10.25 38.17 22.06
N ALA A 101 9.39 38.18 23.08
CA ALA A 101 8.70 36.96 23.53
C ALA A 101 7.79 36.37 22.43
N GLN A 102 7.11 37.21 21.65
CA GLN A 102 6.35 36.75 20.49
C GLN A 102 7.25 36.16 19.40
N THR A 103 8.41 36.75 19.16
CA THR A 103 9.39 36.25 18.17
C THR A 103 9.93 34.88 18.57
N GLU A 104 10.23 34.68 19.87
CA GLU A 104 10.65 33.37 20.41
C GLU A 104 9.56 32.30 20.24
N LEU A 105 8.29 32.65 20.50
CA LEU A 105 7.16 31.74 20.26
C LEU A 105 7.01 31.37 18.78
N VAL A 106 7.12 32.34 17.87
CA VAL A 106 7.06 32.08 16.43
C VAL A 106 8.21 31.19 15.97
N GLN A 107 9.41 31.40 16.51
CA GLN A 107 10.57 30.56 16.20
C GLN A 107 10.38 29.12 16.71
N ALA A 108 9.83 28.94 17.91
CA ALA A 108 9.49 27.61 18.43
C ALA A 108 8.41 26.91 17.59
N GLN A 109 7.42 27.66 17.10
CA GLN A 109 6.40 27.13 16.19
C GLN A 109 7.00 26.70 14.85
N PHE A 110 7.93 27.48 14.29
CA PHE A 110 8.62 27.14 13.05
C PHE A 110 9.36 25.80 13.16
N VAL A 111 10.13 25.61 14.23
CA VAL A 111 10.85 24.35 14.48
C VAL A 111 9.88 23.18 14.62
N LYS A 112 8.76 23.36 15.34
CA LYS A 112 7.71 22.34 15.44
C LYS A 112 7.13 21.97 14.07
N THR A 113 6.88 22.95 13.21
CA THR A 113 6.36 22.70 11.86
C THR A 113 7.38 21.95 10.99
N GLU A 114 8.68 22.27 11.08
CA GLU A 114 9.72 21.49 10.39
C GLU A 114 9.74 20.01 10.83
N GLU A 115 9.63 19.74 12.14
CA GLU A 115 9.53 18.37 12.65
C GLU A 115 8.28 17.64 12.17
N GLU A 116 7.12 18.32 12.12
CA GLU A 116 5.86 17.76 11.60
C GLU A 116 5.96 17.43 10.11
N ILE A 117 6.61 18.28 9.30
CA ILE A 117 6.87 18.01 7.88
C ILE A 117 7.76 16.77 7.73
N CYS A 118 8.86 16.68 8.48
CA CYS A 118 9.77 15.55 8.41
C CYS A 118 9.09 14.24 8.82
N SER A 119 8.30 14.27 9.91
CA SER A 119 7.48 13.15 10.36
C SER A 119 6.47 12.70 9.29
N THR A 120 5.84 13.66 8.60
CA THR A 120 4.88 13.37 7.53
C THR A 120 5.56 12.71 6.33
N ILE A 121 6.72 13.21 5.90
CA ILE A 121 7.50 12.61 4.81
C ILE A 121 7.87 11.16 5.16
N LYS A 122 8.36 10.91 6.39
CA LYS A 122 8.71 9.56 6.85
C LYS A 122 7.50 8.61 6.91
N LYS A 123 6.32 9.11 7.29
CA LYS A 123 5.07 8.34 7.23
C LYS A 123 4.71 7.99 5.79
N THR A 124 4.81 8.93 4.85
CA THR A 124 4.56 8.66 3.43
C THR A 124 5.53 7.61 2.89
N GLU A 125 6.83 7.73 3.17
CA GLU A 125 7.83 6.70 2.81
C GLU A 125 7.50 5.33 3.39
N LEU A 126 7.07 5.27 4.66
CA LEU A 126 6.65 4.02 5.31
C LEU A 126 5.42 3.42 4.64
N THR A 127 4.42 4.23 4.29
CA THR A 127 3.22 3.74 3.59
C THR A 127 3.57 3.21 2.20
N CYS A 128 4.46 3.87 1.46
CA CYS A 128 4.95 3.38 0.18
C CYS A 128 5.67 2.03 0.35
N ALA A 129 6.56 1.91 1.34
CA ALA A 129 7.25 0.65 1.62
C ALA A 129 6.30 -0.47 2.04
N GLN A 130 5.25 -0.18 2.83
CA GLN A 130 4.22 -1.16 3.19
C GLN A 130 3.37 -1.59 1.99
N ILE A 131 3.01 -0.66 1.12
CA ILE A 131 2.31 -0.95 -0.14
C ILE A 131 3.18 -1.87 -1.00
N THR A 132 4.46 -1.54 -1.19
CA THR A 132 5.39 -2.39 -1.95
C THR A 132 5.56 -3.77 -1.30
N ALA A 133 5.68 -3.86 0.04
CA ALA A 133 5.79 -5.13 0.74
C ALA A 133 4.52 -5.99 0.56
N THR A 134 3.34 -5.39 0.71
CA THR A 134 2.05 -6.09 0.55
C THR A 134 1.85 -6.56 -0.89
N ILE A 135 2.17 -5.70 -1.86
CA ILE A 135 2.09 -6.03 -3.29
C ILE A 135 3.17 -7.06 -3.69
N SER A 136 4.35 -7.06 -3.06
CA SER A 136 5.38 -8.05 -3.39
C SER A 136 4.96 -9.49 -3.07
N ALA A 137 4.12 -9.68 -2.04
CA ALA A 137 3.51 -10.97 -1.75
C ALA A 137 2.51 -11.38 -2.85
N THR A 138 1.72 -10.43 -3.35
CA THR A 138 0.77 -10.71 -4.44
C THR A 138 1.46 -10.94 -5.78
N PHE A 139 2.65 -10.38 -6.02
CA PHE A 139 3.46 -10.66 -7.21
C PHE A 139 3.97 -12.09 -7.27
N ARG A 140 4.35 -12.69 -6.12
CA ARG A 140 4.75 -14.10 -6.08
C ARG A 140 3.60 -15.03 -6.46
N GLU A 141 2.39 -14.68 -6.06
CA GLU A 141 1.21 -15.51 -6.31
C GLU A 141 0.62 -15.31 -7.71
N ASN A 142 0.48 -14.07 -8.17
CA ASN A 142 -0.31 -13.72 -9.36
C ASN A 142 0.53 -13.23 -10.54
N GLY A 143 1.83 -12.98 -10.36
CA GLY A 143 2.72 -12.44 -11.40
C GLY A 143 2.98 -10.93 -11.23
N VAL A 144 4.01 -10.43 -11.91
CA VAL A 144 4.39 -9.01 -11.87
C VAL A 144 3.53 -8.21 -12.86
N PRO A 145 2.98 -7.04 -12.51
CA PRO A 145 2.23 -6.21 -13.43
C PRO A 145 3.10 -5.70 -14.58
N THR A 146 2.59 -5.82 -15.80
CA THR A 146 3.24 -5.32 -17.02
C THR A 146 2.65 -4.00 -17.49
N ALA A 147 1.42 -3.68 -17.07
CA ALA A 147 0.75 -2.43 -17.38
C ALA A 147 -0.04 -1.92 -16.17
N TYR A 148 -0.06 -0.60 -16.02
CA TYR A 148 -0.83 0.13 -15.02
C TYR A 148 -1.79 1.11 -15.71
N GLU A 149 -2.93 1.41 -15.08
CA GLU A 149 -3.80 2.53 -15.46
C GLU A 149 -3.09 3.89 -15.33
N ALA A 150 -3.68 4.95 -15.90
CA ALA A 150 -3.15 6.32 -15.88
C ALA A 150 -2.84 6.86 -14.46
N ASP A 151 -3.47 6.29 -13.43
CA ASP A 151 -3.28 6.64 -12.03
C ASP A 151 -1.97 6.07 -11.43
N GLY A 152 -1.24 5.23 -12.18
CA GLY A 152 0.02 4.61 -11.79
C GLY A 152 -0.07 3.53 -10.71
N CYS A 153 -1.25 3.33 -10.12
CA CYS A 153 -1.43 2.46 -8.95
C CYS A 153 -2.21 1.15 -9.23
N ARG A 154 -3.00 1.08 -10.31
CA ARG A 154 -3.87 -0.07 -10.59
C ARG A 154 -3.31 -0.90 -11.74
N PRO A 155 -2.93 -2.18 -11.50
CA PRO A 155 -2.42 -3.05 -12.56
C PRO A 155 -3.55 -3.55 -13.45
N THR A 156 -3.38 -3.47 -14.77
CA THR A 156 -4.36 -3.91 -15.78
C THR A 156 -3.97 -5.20 -16.48
N ALA A 157 -2.67 -5.52 -16.50
CA ALA A 157 -2.13 -6.76 -17.04
C ALA A 157 -1.03 -7.29 -16.11
N LEU A 158 -0.97 -8.62 -15.99
CA LEU A 158 -0.02 -9.37 -15.18
C LEU A 158 0.84 -10.25 -16.09
N ASP A 159 2.11 -10.41 -15.73
CA ASP A 159 3.05 -11.29 -16.40
C ASP A 159 2.78 -12.77 -16.10
N GLU A 160 3.16 -13.64 -17.02
CA GLU A 160 2.93 -15.09 -17.00
C GLU A 160 3.93 -15.85 -16.13
N THR A 161 4.27 -15.29 -14.97
CA THR A 161 5.33 -15.81 -14.07
C THR A 161 4.83 -16.14 -12.66
N GLY A 162 3.57 -15.86 -12.35
CA GLY A 162 2.98 -16.14 -11.03
C GLY A 162 2.75 -17.62 -10.74
N LEU A 163 2.79 -18.00 -9.45
CA LEU A 163 2.50 -19.38 -9.02
C LEU A 163 1.15 -19.89 -9.53
N LYS A 164 0.11 -19.04 -9.51
CA LYS A 164 -1.22 -19.43 -10.00
C LYS A 164 -1.26 -19.67 -11.51
N PHE A 165 -0.45 -18.95 -12.28
CA PHE A 165 -0.32 -19.21 -13.71
C PHE A 165 0.26 -20.60 -13.95
N HIS A 166 1.35 -20.95 -13.26
CA HIS A 166 1.94 -22.28 -13.34
C HIS A 166 1.00 -23.39 -12.85
N GLN A 167 0.24 -23.15 -11.77
CA GLN A 167 -0.80 -24.08 -11.30
C GLN A 167 -1.89 -24.28 -12.34
N THR A 168 -2.34 -23.20 -12.99
CA THR A 168 -3.35 -23.27 -14.06
C THR A 168 -2.83 -24.08 -15.25
N LYS A 169 -1.58 -23.83 -15.67
CA LYS A 169 -0.92 -24.62 -16.72
C LYS A 169 -0.72 -26.08 -16.33
N GLN A 170 -0.45 -26.37 -15.06
CA GLN A 170 -0.35 -27.74 -14.57
C GLN A 170 -1.70 -28.45 -14.58
N VAL A 171 -2.78 -27.77 -14.19
CA VAL A 171 -4.14 -28.31 -14.29
C VAL A 171 -4.53 -28.54 -15.74
N GLU A 172 -4.21 -27.61 -16.64
CA GLU A 172 -4.42 -27.76 -18.09
C GLU A 172 -3.62 -28.94 -18.66
N ALA A 173 -2.37 -29.13 -18.27
CA ALA A 173 -1.58 -30.30 -18.67
C ALA A 173 -2.17 -31.61 -18.12
N ALA A 174 -2.64 -31.60 -16.86
CA ALA A 174 -3.27 -32.76 -16.24
C ALA A 174 -4.59 -33.13 -16.91
N THR A 175 -5.38 -32.15 -17.36
CA THR A 175 -6.59 -32.43 -18.14
C THR A 175 -6.23 -33.03 -19.49
N TYR A 176 -5.26 -32.48 -20.23
CA TYR A 176 -4.78 -33.08 -21.49
C TYR A 176 -4.23 -34.51 -21.31
N GLN A 177 -3.53 -34.79 -20.23
CA GLN A 177 -3.09 -36.14 -19.90
C GLN A 177 -4.28 -37.08 -19.64
N ALA A 178 -5.27 -36.64 -18.86
CA ALA A 178 -6.48 -37.42 -18.61
C ALA A 178 -7.26 -37.68 -19.91
N PHE A 179 -7.33 -36.70 -20.81
CA PHE A 179 -7.90 -36.84 -22.15
C PHE A 179 -7.17 -37.90 -22.98
N ALA A 180 -5.84 -37.86 -23.02
CA ALA A 180 -5.03 -38.83 -23.75
C ALA A 180 -5.16 -40.25 -23.18
N ASP A 181 -5.18 -40.39 -21.85
CA ASP A 181 -5.36 -41.68 -21.18
C ASP A 181 -6.76 -42.26 -21.40
N ALA A 182 -7.80 -41.43 -21.37
CA ALA A 182 -9.16 -41.83 -21.69
C ALA A 182 -9.26 -42.30 -23.14
N PHE A 183 -8.67 -41.55 -24.08
CA PHE A 183 -8.62 -41.94 -25.49
C PHE A 183 -7.92 -43.28 -25.70
N ARG A 184 -6.78 -43.50 -25.03
CA ARG A 184 -6.04 -44.76 -25.12
C ARG A 184 -6.82 -45.96 -24.57
N LYS A 185 -7.48 -45.78 -23.42
CA LYS A 185 -8.16 -46.89 -22.73
C LYS A 185 -9.50 -47.23 -23.37
N SER A 186 -10.29 -46.21 -23.70
CA SER A 186 -11.69 -46.36 -24.11
C SER A 186 -11.93 -46.03 -25.58
N GLY A 187 -10.90 -45.66 -26.35
CA GLY A 187 -11.04 -45.29 -27.76
C GLY A 187 -11.53 -43.85 -27.93
N VAL A 188 -12.15 -43.48 -29.06
CA VAL A 188 -12.56 -42.08 -29.32
C VAL A 188 -13.70 -41.70 -28.38
N VAL A 189 -13.39 -40.91 -27.34
CA VAL A 189 -14.39 -40.33 -26.44
C VAL A 189 -14.68 -38.89 -26.85
N GLN A 190 -15.91 -38.59 -27.27
CA GLN A 190 -16.38 -37.21 -27.36
C GLN A 190 -16.67 -36.71 -25.96
N ILE A 191 -15.89 -35.71 -25.53
CA ILE A 191 -16.11 -35.03 -24.26
C ILE A 191 -16.68 -33.65 -24.58
N GLY A 192 -17.81 -33.35 -23.96
CA GLY A 192 -18.47 -32.07 -24.10
C GLY A 192 -19.14 -31.68 -22.79
N THR A 193 -19.59 -30.44 -22.73
CA THR A 193 -20.37 -29.95 -21.60
C THR A 193 -21.80 -30.39 -21.84
N ASP A 194 -22.34 -31.23 -20.95
CA ASP A 194 -23.74 -31.60 -21.04
C ASP A 194 -24.60 -30.36 -20.72
N ILE A 195 -25.56 -30.08 -21.60
CA ILE A 195 -26.46 -28.93 -21.53
C ILE A 195 -27.30 -28.95 -20.25
N SER A 196 -27.47 -30.11 -19.62
CA SER A 196 -28.31 -30.29 -18.43
C SER A 196 -27.61 -29.96 -17.10
N ASP A 197 -26.30 -30.17 -16.96
CA ASP A 197 -25.59 -30.03 -15.69
C ASP A 197 -24.35 -29.12 -15.76
N THR A 198 -24.00 -28.60 -16.94
CA THR A 198 -22.80 -27.78 -17.17
C THR A 198 -21.48 -28.43 -16.73
N VAL A 199 -21.48 -29.76 -16.52
CA VAL A 199 -20.29 -30.53 -16.17
C VAL A 199 -19.71 -31.11 -17.45
N THR A 200 -18.40 -30.94 -17.64
CA THR A 200 -17.67 -31.59 -18.72
C THR A 200 -17.58 -33.09 -18.46
N LYS A 201 -18.27 -33.88 -19.29
CA LYS A 201 -18.27 -35.35 -19.17
C LYS A 201 -18.21 -36.00 -20.55
N GLY A 202 -17.89 -37.30 -20.58
CA GLY A 202 -17.94 -38.08 -21.82
C GLY A 202 -19.39 -38.20 -22.29
N LEU A 203 -19.67 -37.72 -23.51
CA LEU A 203 -21.00 -37.71 -24.13
C LEU A 203 -21.23 -38.96 -24.99
N SER A 204 -20.21 -39.42 -25.69
CA SER A 204 -20.22 -40.65 -26.47
C SER A 204 -18.80 -41.21 -26.57
N GLY A 205 -18.67 -42.52 -26.72
CA GLY A 205 -17.38 -43.19 -26.94
C GLY A 205 -17.56 -44.33 -27.91
N ASP A 206 -16.57 -44.60 -28.77
CA ASP A 206 -16.49 -45.90 -29.44
C ASP A 206 -16.11 -46.99 -28.42
N GLU A 207 -16.40 -48.25 -28.74
CA GLU A 207 -16.05 -49.39 -27.89
C GLU A 207 -14.71 -50.02 -28.28
N GLU A 208 -13.92 -49.39 -29.16
CA GLU A 208 -12.73 -50.01 -29.78
C GLU A 208 -11.40 -49.71 -29.04
N GLY A 209 -11.48 -49.26 -27.79
CA GLY A 209 -10.32 -48.95 -26.96
C GLY A 209 -9.43 -50.14 -26.58
N TYR A 210 -8.28 -49.84 -25.96
CA TYR A 210 -7.35 -50.86 -25.46
C TYR A 210 -8.00 -51.85 -24.48
N THR A 211 -8.96 -51.41 -23.66
CA THR A 211 -9.69 -52.29 -22.73
C THR A 211 -10.53 -53.33 -23.47
N HIS A 212 -11.17 -52.95 -24.58
CA HIS A 212 -11.91 -53.88 -25.43
C HIS A 212 -10.99 -54.92 -26.07
N GLN A 213 -9.84 -54.49 -26.59
CA GLN A 213 -8.82 -55.41 -27.11
C GLN A 213 -8.28 -56.37 -26.03
N GLN A 214 -8.13 -55.90 -24.78
CA GLN A 214 -7.77 -56.77 -23.65
C GLN A 214 -8.86 -57.79 -23.33
N ILE A 215 -10.15 -57.41 -23.38
CA ILE A 215 -11.28 -58.32 -23.18
C ILE A 215 -11.28 -59.41 -24.27
N LEU A 216 -11.15 -59.02 -25.55
CA LEU A 216 -11.08 -59.96 -26.66
C LEU A 216 -9.89 -60.94 -26.53
N ASN A 217 -8.72 -60.45 -26.11
CA ASN A 217 -7.56 -61.32 -25.89
C ASN A 217 -7.77 -62.26 -24.69
N ALA A 218 -8.35 -61.77 -23.60
CA ALA A 218 -8.68 -62.62 -22.44
C ALA A 218 -9.69 -63.72 -22.81
N GLU A 219 -10.68 -63.39 -23.64
CA GLU A 219 -11.64 -64.38 -24.16
C GLU A 219 -10.95 -65.42 -25.05
N ARG A 220 -10.07 -65.01 -25.96
CA ARG A 220 -9.27 -65.94 -26.78
C ARG A 220 -8.40 -66.86 -25.92
N GLN A 221 -7.76 -66.32 -24.90
CA GLN A 221 -6.96 -67.14 -23.97
C GLN A 221 -7.83 -68.15 -23.23
N ARG A 222 -9.03 -67.75 -22.78
CA ARG A 222 -9.99 -68.66 -22.14
C ARG A 222 -10.36 -69.82 -23.06
N VAL A 223 -10.75 -69.52 -24.30
CA VAL A 223 -11.09 -70.55 -25.30
C VAL A 223 -9.88 -71.46 -25.56
N ALA A 224 -8.69 -70.90 -25.80
CA ALA A 224 -7.48 -71.69 -26.01
C ALA A 224 -7.13 -72.62 -24.83
N TYR A 225 -7.35 -72.18 -23.59
CA TYR A 225 -7.18 -73.03 -22.41
C TYR A 225 -8.22 -74.15 -22.33
N GLU A 226 -9.48 -73.89 -22.68
CA GLU A 226 -10.54 -74.91 -22.73
C GLU A 226 -10.26 -75.95 -23.82
N ASP A 227 -9.85 -75.52 -25.01
CA ASP A 227 -9.48 -76.38 -26.13
C ASP A 227 -8.25 -77.22 -25.80
N SER A 228 -7.23 -76.63 -25.17
CA SER A 228 -6.04 -77.36 -24.71
C SER A 228 -6.39 -78.47 -23.71
N LYS A 229 -7.29 -78.21 -22.75
CA LYS A 229 -7.77 -79.23 -21.79
C LYS A 229 -8.52 -80.35 -22.51
N ARG A 230 -9.41 -80.01 -23.44
CA ARG A 230 -10.19 -81.00 -24.21
C ARG A 230 -9.31 -81.82 -25.13
N ASN A 231 -8.33 -81.22 -25.80
CA ASN A 231 -7.35 -81.90 -26.64
C ASN A 231 -6.48 -82.87 -25.81
N HIS A 232 -6.02 -82.44 -24.63
CA HIS A 232 -5.29 -83.35 -23.72
C HIS A 232 -6.16 -84.53 -23.28
N ALA A 233 -7.44 -84.29 -22.94
CA ALA A 233 -8.38 -85.34 -22.58
C ALA A 233 -8.64 -86.31 -23.76
N ALA A 234 -8.85 -85.77 -24.96
CA ALA A 234 -9.05 -86.56 -26.18
C ALA A 234 -7.84 -87.43 -26.51
N ASN A 235 -6.61 -86.88 -26.47
CA ASN A 235 -5.38 -87.65 -26.70
C ASN A 235 -5.17 -88.74 -25.65
N SER A 236 -5.47 -88.45 -24.38
CA SER A 236 -5.37 -89.44 -23.30
C SER A 236 -6.39 -90.57 -23.50
N ALA A 237 -7.63 -90.23 -23.86
CA ALA A 237 -8.66 -91.20 -24.20
C ALA A 237 -8.31 -92.03 -25.44
N SER A 238 -7.71 -91.43 -26.48
CA SER A 238 -7.23 -92.17 -27.66
C SER A 238 -6.18 -93.22 -27.32
N GLN A 239 -5.25 -92.91 -26.41
CA GLN A 239 -4.23 -93.86 -25.96
C GLN A 239 -4.86 -95.04 -25.20
N MET A 240 -5.81 -94.75 -24.30
CA MET A 240 -6.53 -95.77 -23.56
C MET A 240 -7.39 -96.66 -24.49
N ILE A 241 -8.13 -96.06 -25.43
CA ILE A 241 -8.92 -96.78 -26.44
C ILE A 241 -7.98 -97.64 -27.31
N GLY A 242 -6.83 -97.12 -27.73
CA GLY A 242 -5.83 -97.87 -28.50
C GLY A 242 -5.27 -99.08 -27.75
N GLN A 243 -5.07 -98.97 -26.43
CA GLN A 243 -4.68 -100.10 -25.57
C GLN A 243 -5.81 -101.11 -25.37
N LEU A 244 -7.06 -100.65 -25.23
CA LEU A 244 -8.23 -101.53 -25.09
C LEU A 244 -8.56 -102.29 -26.39
N LEU A 245 -8.35 -101.65 -27.54
CA LEU A 245 -8.49 -102.29 -28.86
C LEU A 245 -7.42 -103.35 -29.09
N SER A 246 -6.19 -103.15 -28.58
CA SER A 246 -5.11 -104.13 -28.70
C SER A 246 -5.20 -105.28 -27.69
N SER A 247 -5.94 -105.11 -26.59
CA SER A 247 -6.16 -106.16 -25.59
C SER A 247 -7.38 -107.06 -25.86
N GLU A 248 -8.10 -106.86 -26.97
CA GLU A 248 -9.32 -107.59 -27.39
C GLU A 248 -10.46 -107.67 -26.35
N THR A 249 -10.36 -106.96 -25.23
CA THR A 249 -11.37 -106.86 -24.17
C THR A 249 -12.29 -105.67 -24.43
N LEU A 250 -13.07 -105.72 -25.50
CA LEU A 250 -14.18 -104.79 -25.71
C LEU A 250 -15.42 -105.33 -24.99
N SER A 251 -15.62 -104.91 -23.74
CA SER A 251 -16.91 -105.06 -23.08
C SER A 251 -17.82 -103.87 -23.43
N THR A 252 -19.13 -104.05 -23.30
CA THR A 252 -20.17 -103.03 -23.53
C THR A 252 -20.04 -101.77 -22.67
N SER A 253 -19.09 -101.69 -21.73
CA SER A 253 -18.80 -100.45 -20.98
C SER A 253 -17.95 -99.45 -21.77
N ASN A 254 -17.24 -99.87 -22.81
CA ASN A 254 -16.28 -99.02 -23.54
C ASN A 254 -16.94 -98.11 -24.61
N GLU A 255 -18.20 -98.37 -24.95
CA GLU A 255 -18.95 -97.57 -25.93
C GLU A 255 -19.13 -96.11 -25.45
N GLN A 256 -19.31 -95.91 -24.15
CA GLN A 256 -19.42 -94.57 -23.55
C GLN A 256 -18.11 -93.77 -23.66
N ASP A 257 -16.95 -94.42 -23.50
CA ASP A 257 -15.65 -93.74 -23.59
C ASP A 257 -15.29 -93.40 -25.04
N VAL A 258 -15.64 -94.28 -25.99
CA VAL A 258 -15.51 -93.99 -27.44
C VAL A 258 -16.43 -92.85 -27.85
N GLN A 259 -17.65 -92.80 -27.32
CA GLN A 259 -18.61 -91.73 -27.61
C GLN A 259 -18.12 -90.39 -27.04
N ARG A 260 -17.62 -90.35 -25.80
CA ARG A 260 -17.01 -89.15 -25.20
C ARG A 260 -15.79 -88.66 -25.98
N TRP A 261 -14.99 -89.60 -26.50
CA TRP A 261 -13.85 -89.25 -27.37
C TRP A 261 -14.32 -88.61 -28.67
N ARG A 262 -15.34 -89.18 -29.34
CA ARG A 262 -15.94 -88.60 -30.55
C ARG A 262 -16.49 -87.21 -30.29
N GLU A 263 -17.26 -87.02 -29.21
CA GLU A 263 -17.81 -85.72 -28.82
C GLU A 263 -16.72 -84.67 -28.55
N ALA A 264 -15.59 -85.07 -27.95
CA ALA A 264 -14.46 -84.17 -27.74
C ALA A 264 -13.75 -83.79 -29.05
N VAL A 265 -13.57 -84.73 -29.97
CA VAL A 265 -12.97 -84.48 -31.29
C VAL A 265 -13.90 -83.66 -32.19
N ASP A 266 -15.19 -83.95 -32.20
CA ASP A 266 -16.19 -83.20 -32.94
C ASP A 266 -16.27 -81.76 -32.44
N PHE A 267 -16.24 -81.55 -31.13
CA PHE A 267 -16.12 -80.20 -30.56
C PHE A 267 -14.87 -79.49 -31.09
N LEU A 268 -13.67 -80.07 -30.93
CA LEU A 268 -12.40 -79.45 -31.37
C LEU A 268 -12.34 -79.15 -32.88
N ASN A 269 -13.14 -79.82 -33.70
CA ASN A 269 -13.23 -79.59 -35.14
C ASN A 269 -14.30 -78.56 -35.54
N THR A 270 -15.05 -78.01 -34.58
CA THR A 270 -15.98 -76.89 -34.82
C THR A 270 -15.28 -75.55 -34.60
N SER A 271 -15.71 -74.54 -35.36
CA SER A 271 -15.24 -73.15 -35.18
C SER A 271 -15.69 -72.63 -33.80
N HIS A 272 -14.75 -72.08 -33.04
CA HIS A 272 -14.96 -71.64 -31.65
C HIS A 272 -14.74 -70.14 -31.45
N SER A 273 -14.21 -69.44 -32.46
CA SER A 273 -13.96 -68.00 -32.44
C SER A 273 -14.71 -67.29 -33.56
N SER A 274 -15.14 -66.06 -33.29
CA SER A 274 -15.69 -65.14 -34.32
C SER A 274 -14.66 -64.74 -35.39
N THR A 275 -13.38 -65.08 -35.21
CA THR A 275 -12.32 -64.95 -36.23
C THR A 275 -12.04 -66.21 -37.04
N ASP A 276 -12.74 -67.32 -36.76
CA ASP A 276 -12.62 -68.55 -37.54
C ASP A 276 -13.63 -68.60 -38.71
N LEU A 277 -14.19 -67.45 -39.08
CA LEU A 277 -14.90 -67.31 -40.35
C LEU A 277 -13.86 -67.24 -41.49
N PRO A 278 -14.08 -67.96 -42.61
CA PRO A 278 -13.23 -67.86 -43.80
C PRO A 278 -13.23 -66.45 -44.41
#